data_AF-A0A535TR80-F1
#
_entry.id   AF-A0A535TR80-F1
#
_cell.length_a   1.000
_cell.length_b   1.000
_cell.length_c   1.000
_cell.angle_alpha   90.00
_cell.angle_beta   90.00
_cell.angle_gamma   90.00
#
_symmetry.space_group_name_H-M   'P 1'
#
loop_
_entity.id
_entity.type
_entity.pdbx_description
1 polymer ?
#
loop_
_entity_poly.entity_id
_entity_poly.type
_entity_poly.pdbx_seq_one_letter_code
_entity_poly.pdbx_strand_id
1 'polypeptide(L)'
;GEVILTIEPSAAFSEPTLILPGGETEQDEEHTATARRELQEEIGYDALRLDFLAELRPYSKYLSVRSCLSSTRSGTEPATR
;
A
#
# COMPACT_ATOMS: atom_id res chain seq x y z
N GLY A 1 -15.27 6.01 -7.30
CA GLY A 1 -14.26 5.36 -6.45
C GLY A 1 -13.22 6.41 -6.16
N GLU A 2 -12.78 6.48 -4.92
CA GLU A 2 -11.72 7.39 -4.50
C GLU A 2 -10.41 6.61 -4.43
N VAL A 3 -9.29 7.30 -4.63
CA VAL A 3 -7.95 6.74 -4.47
C VAL A 3 -7.27 7.58 -3.40
N ILE A 4 -6.90 6.92 -2.30
CA ILE A 4 -6.16 7.55 -1.21
C ILE A 4 -4.68 7.30 -1.47
N LEU A 5 -3.90 8.37 -1.37
CA LEU A 5 -2.46 8.40 -1.57
C LEU A 5 -1.82 9.09 -0.37
N THR A 6 -0.60 8.69 -0.03
CA THR A 6 0.24 9.34 1.01
C THR A 6 1.30 10.21 0.35
N ILE A 7 1.80 11.20 1.09
CA ILE A 7 2.93 12.03 0.68
C ILE A 7 4.08 11.76 1.62
N GLU A 8 5.21 11.30 1.07
CA GLU A 8 6.39 10.93 1.86
C GLU A 8 7.67 11.59 1.35
N PRO A 9 8.64 11.88 2.23
CA PRO A 9 9.98 12.31 1.80
C PRO A 9 10.66 11.22 0.96
N SER A 10 11.19 11.60 -0.21
CA SER A 10 11.97 10.66 -1.03
C SER A 10 13.45 11.02 -1.07
N ALA A 11 14.29 10.08 -0.61
CA ALA A 11 15.74 10.21 -0.73
C ALA A 11 16.22 10.26 -2.19
N ALA A 12 15.47 9.68 -3.13
CA ALA A 12 15.82 9.64 -4.55
C ALA A 12 15.48 10.94 -5.28
N PHE A 13 14.36 11.60 -4.91
CA PHE A 13 13.85 12.78 -5.63
C PHE A 13 14.16 14.09 -4.91
N SER A 14 14.65 14.07 -3.67
CA SER A 14 14.90 15.27 -2.84
C SER A 14 13.67 16.17 -2.65
N GLU A 15 12.47 15.64 -2.90
CA GLU A 15 11.18 16.30 -2.74
C GLU A 15 10.12 15.31 -2.23
N PRO A 16 9.02 15.77 -1.62
CA PRO A 16 7.92 14.90 -1.23
C PRO A 16 7.31 14.20 -2.45
N THR A 17 7.10 12.90 -2.34
CA THR A 17 6.55 12.07 -3.41
C THR A 17 5.17 11.57 -3.02
N LEU A 18 4.22 11.64 -3.97
CA LEU A 18 2.89 11.08 -3.82
C LEU A 18 2.94 9.58 -4.15
N ILE A 19 2.56 8.73 -3.21
CA ILE A 19 2.66 7.26 -3.33
C ILE A 19 1.38 6.55 -2.89
N LEU A 20 1.24 5.29 -3.31
CA LEU A 20 0.25 4.39 -2.75
C LEU A 20 0.71 3.91 -1.38
N PRO A 21 -0.19 3.80 -0.38
CA PRO A 21 0.15 3.18 0.89
C PRO A 21 0.62 1.74 0.70
N GLY A 22 1.67 1.35 1.41
CA GLY A 22 2.21 0.01 1.33
C GLY A 22 3.67 -0.08 1.72
N GLY A 23 4.05 -1.27 2.19
CA GLY A 23 5.39 -1.55 2.65
C GLY A 23 5.83 -2.96 2.29
N GLU A 24 6.91 -3.39 2.93
CA GLU A 24 7.50 -4.71 2.69
C GLU A 24 6.65 -5.82 3.31
N THR A 25 6.45 -6.90 2.56
CA THR A 25 5.82 -8.11 3.10
C THR A 25 6.82 -8.82 4.01
N GLU A 26 6.41 -9.10 5.25
CA GLU A 26 7.23 -9.86 6.19
C GLU A 26 7.36 -11.34 5.77
N GLN A 27 8.36 -12.02 6.30
CA GLN A 27 8.55 -13.43 6.03
C GLN A 27 7.32 -14.23 6.50
N ASP A 28 6.80 -15.08 5.61
CA ASP A 28 5.59 -15.91 5.84
C ASP A 28 4.28 -15.12 6.04
N GLU A 29 4.26 -13.82 5.68
CA GLU A 29 3.04 -13.00 5.66
C GLU A 29 2.35 -13.06 4.29
N GLU A 30 1.02 -13.29 4.30
CA GLU A 30 0.20 -13.20 3.09
C GLU A 30 0.14 -11.75 2.58
N HIS A 31 0.22 -11.53 1.27
CA HIS A 31 0.22 -10.17 0.71
C HIS A 31 -1.01 -9.34 1.08
N THR A 32 -2.17 -9.97 1.27
CA THR A 32 -3.39 -9.29 1.74
C THR A 32 -3.31 -8.89 3.21
N ALA A 33 -2.56 -9.64 4.04
CA ALA A 33 -2.31 -9.28 5.43
C ALA A 33 -1.36 -8.07 5.51
N THR A 34 -0.28 -8.08 4.73
CA THR A 34 0.61 -6.91 4.58
C THR A 34 -0.19 -5.68 4.15
N ALA A 35 -1.00 -5.78 3.09
CA ALA A 35 -1.78 -4.65 2.59
C ALA A 35 -2.77 -4.11 3.63
N ARG A 36 -3.34 -4.95 4.50
CA ARG A 36 -4.23 -4.51 5.59
C ARG A 36 -3.45 -3.79 6.68
N ARG A 37 -2.31 -4.35 7.09
CA ARG A 37 -1.44 -3.79 8.13
C ARG A 37 -0.96 -2.40 7.73
N GLU A 38 -0.39 -2.26 6.54
CA GLU A 38 0.15 -0.99 6.04
C GLU A 38 -0.96 0.08 5.88
N LEU A 39 -2.13 -0.31 5.37
CA LEU A 39 -3.28 0.59 5.27
C LEU A 39 -3.70 1.14 6.65
N GLN A 40 -3.63 0.31 7.69
CA GLN A 40 -3.95 0.71 9.06
C GLN A 40 -2.83 1.55 9.69
N GLU A 41 -1.57 1.23 9.41
CA GLU A 41 -0.39 1.90 9.97
C GLU A 41 -0.17 3.30 9.37
N GLU A 42 -0.26 3.43 8.05
CA GLU A 42 0.06 4.67 7.35
C GLU A 42 -1.09 5.68 7.36
N ILE A 43 -2.33 5.20 7.14
CA ILE A 43 -3.49 6.09 6.97
C ILE A 43 -4.63 5.83 7.95
N GLY A 44 -4.50 4.85 8.84
CA GLY A 44 -5.48 4.60 9.90
C GLY A 44 -6.75 3.89 9.45
N TYR A 45 -6.79 3.34 8.24
CA TYR A 45 -7.99 2.69 7.68
C TYR A 45 -8.00 1.18 7.94
N ASP A 46 -9.11 0.68 8.49
CA ASP A 46 -9.38 -0.76 8.56
C ASP A 46 -10.29 -1.21 7.41
N ALA A 47 -9.75 -1.95 6.46
CA ALA A 47 -10.49 -2.42 5.30
C ALA A 47 -11.48 -3.54 5.68
N LEU A 48 -12.78 -3.38 5.38
CA LEU A 48 -13.73 -4.49 5.53
C LEU A 48 -13.37 -5.65 4.60
N ARG A 49 -12.91 -5.32 3.38
CA ARG A 49 -12.50 -6.27 2.36
C ARG A 49 -11.37 -5.71 1.53
N LEU A 50 -10.35 -6.53 1.29
CA LEU A 50 -9.28 -6.30 0.32
C LEU A 50 -9.42 -7.29 -0.82
N ASP A 51 -9.41 -6.78 -2.04
CA ASP A 51 -9.44 -7.56 -3.27
C ASP A 51 -8.10 -7.38 -3.98
N PHE A 52 -7.37 -8.48 -4.17
CA PHE A 52 -6.15 -8.49 -4.99
C PHE A 52 -6.48 -8.07 -6.42
N LEU A 53 -5.72 -7.13 -6.95
CA LEU A 53 -5.88 -6.61 -8.30
C LEU A 53 -4.83 -7.17 -9.25
N ALA A 54 -3.55 -7.04 -8.90
CA ALA A 54 -2.44 -7.40 -9.78
C ALA A 54 -1.10 -7.48 -9.03
N GLU A 55 -0.14 -8.19 -9.63
CA GLU A 55 1.28 -8.09 -9.30
C GLU A 55 1.95 -7.12 -10.29
N LEU A 56 2.61 -6.09 -9.77
CA LEU A 56 3.44 -5.16 -10.53
C LEU A 56 4.91 -5.57 -10.44
N ARG A 57 5.65 -5.38 -11.54
CA ARG A 57 7.12 -5.59 -11.62
C ARG A 57 7.80 -4.31 -12.11
N PRO A 58 7.94 -3.29 -11.24
CA PRO A 58 8.26 -1.92 -11.66
C PRO A 58 9.61 -1.81 -12.39
N TYR A 59 10.55 -2.68 -12.03
CA TYR A 59 11.93 -2.64 -12.53
C TYR A 59 12.29 -3.92 -13.28
N SER A 60 11.36 -4.47 -14.07
CA SER A 60 11.44 -5.82 -14.66
C SER A 60 12.71 -6.14 -15.47
N LYS A 61 13.47 -5.13 -15.89
CA LYS A 61 14.74 -5.29 -16.61
C LYS A 61 15.97 -5.43 -15.71
N TYR A 62 15.88 -5.00 -14.45
CA TYR A 62 17.04 -4.80 -13.57
C TYR A 62 16.87 -5.41 -12.18
N LEU A 63 15.66 -5.40 -11.62
CA LEU A 63 15.38 -5.92 -10.28
C LEU A 63 14.20 -6.90 -10.31
N SER A 64 14.23 -7.87 -9.40
CA SER A 64 13.15 -8.85 -9.19
C SER A 64 12.08 -8.36 -8.19
N VAL A 65 11.98 -7.04 -7.99
CA VAL A 65 10.98 -6.45 -7.08
C VAL A 65 9.57 -6.72 -7.64
N ARG A 66 8.69 -7.18 -6.74
CA ARG A 66 7.27 -7.43 -7.01
C ARG A 66 6.45 -6.62 -6.01
N SER A 67 5.40 -5.97 -6.48
CA SER A 67 4.45 -5.24 -5.63
C SER A 67 3.05 -5.80 -5.87
N CYS A 68 2.41 -6.29 -4.82
CA CYS A 68 1.06 -6.85 -4.89
C CYS A 68 0.03 -5.74 -4.62
N LEU A 69 -0.69 -5.33 -5.66
CA LEU A 69 -1.68 -4.28 -5.57
C LEU A 69 -3.03 -4.85 -5.15
N SER A 70 -3.65 -4.24 -4.14
CA SER A 70 -4.99 -4.58 -3.68
C SER A 70 -5.88 -3.34 -3.67
N SER A 71 -7.16 -3.52 -3.93
CA SER A 71 -8.18 -2.49 -3.70
C SER A 71 -8.98 -2.81 -2.45
N THR A 72 -9.45 -1.78 -1.76
CA THR A 72 -10.33 -1.93 -0.62
C THR A 72 -11.71 -1.37 -0.93
N ARG A 73 -12.74 -1.95 -0.33
CA ARG A 73 -14.04 -1.31 -0.15
C ARG A 73 -14.15 -0.94 1.32
N SER A 74 -14.16 0.36 1.62
CA SER A 74 -14.20 0.86 3.00
C SER A 74 -15.44 0.39 3.73
N GLY A 75 -15.25 -0.09 4.96
CA GLY A 75 -16.23 -0.04 6.02
C GLY A 75 -15.66 0.91 7.08
N THR A 76 -16.34 2.04 7.30
CA THR A 76 -16.00 3.11 8.27
C THR A 76 -14.81 4.01 7.91
N GLU A 77 -15.02 5.32 8.13
CA GLU A 77 -14.04 6.42 8.02
C GLU A 77 -12.89 6.25 9.03
N PRO A 78 -11.73 6.90 8.80
CA PRO A 78 -10.57 6.76 9.67
C PRO A 78 -10.95 7.22 11.07
N ALA A 79 -10.58 6.44 12.09
CA ALA A 79 -10.75 6.87 13.48
C ALA A 79 -9.94 8.16 13.67
N THR A 80 -10.64 9.29 13.84
CA THR A 80 -10.04 10.57 14.18
C THR A 80 -9.14 10.38 15.40
N ARG A 81 -7.83 10.50 15.22
CA ARG A 81 -6.90 10.70 16.34
C ARG A 81 -6.90 12.16 16.75
#